data_AF-A0A915MAN0-F1
#
_entry.id   AF-A0A915MAN0-F1
#
_cell.length_a   1.000
_cell.length_b   1.000
_cell.length_c   1.000
_cell.angle_alpha   90.00
_cell.angle_beta   90.00
_cell.angle_gamma   90.00
#
_symmetry.space_group_name_H-M   'P 1'
#
loop_
_entity.id
_entity.type
_entity.pdbx_description
1 polymer ?
#
loop_
_entity_poly.entity_id
_entity_poly.type
_entity_poly.pdbx_seq_one_letter_code
_entity_poly.pdbx_strand_id
1 'polypeptide(L)'
;MAAEVLQMPSALKRADQKDHLFWHERDWFIMIEWAKMLPVYQNLDLKDKLSLLRHSAITFPSLVQCFYTPDVGPDTIVFPDGTFFDRTMNSDKSLGFQRKNFKMLDNLLEPIRRIKIDQNEFAGARAVFFLNPGNFEY
;
A
#
# COMPACT_ATOMS: atom_id res chain seq x y z
N MET A 1 23.09 -5.99 6.95
CA MET A 1 22.89 -4.52 6.92
C MET A 1 21.70 -4.22 7.77
N ALA A 2 21.89 -3.46 8.85
CA ALA A 2 20.81 -3.09 9.77
C ALA A 2 19.83 -2.18 9.02
N ALA A 3 18.55 -2.57 8.96
CA ALA A 3 17.49 -1.67 8.56
C ALA A 3 17.54 -0.48 9.53
N GLU A 4 17.77 0.72 9.01
CA GLU A 4 17.51 1.95 9.76
C GLU A 4 16.08 1.85 10.28
N VAL A 5 15.94 1.66 11.59
CA VAL A 5 14.67 1.76 12.28
C VAL A 5 14.30 3.24 12.13
N LEU A 6 13.43 3.54 11.17
CA LEU A 6 12.76 4.83 11.03
C LEU A 6 12.34 5.28 12.43
N GLN A 7 13.06 6.28 12.95
CA GLN A 7 12.89 6.73 14.33
C GLN A 7 11.50 7.35 14.43
N MET A 8 10.58 6.58 15.01
CA MET A 8 9.17 6.94 15.02
C MET A 8 8.98 8.20 15.86
N PRO A 9 8.19 9.18 15.38
CA PRO A 9 7.89 10.36 16.17
C PRO A 9 7.24 9.95 17.50
N SER A 10 7.60 10.66 18.57
CA SER A 10 7.23 10.37 19.96
C SER A 10 5.72 10.42 20.26
N ALA A 11 4.89 10.84 19.30
CA ALA A 11 3.44 10.74 19.36
C ALA A 11 2.86 10.46 17.96
N LEU A 12 2.15 9.34 17.81
CA LEU A 12 1.42 9.02 16.59
C LEU A 12 0.24 10.00 16.43
N LYS A 13 0.14 10.66 15.27
CA LYS A 13 -0.97 11.57 14.93
C LYS A 13 -1.98 10.83 14.06
N ARG A 14 -3.27 11.00 14.31
CA ARG A 14 -4.30 10.45 13.42
C ARG A 14 -4.27 11.15 12.05
N ALA A 15 -4.26 10.37 10.97
CA ALA A 15 -4.19 10.86 9.60
C ALA A 15 -5.48 11.59 9.20
N ASP A 16 -5.32 12.81 8.67
CA ASP A 16 -6.40 13.57 8.05
C ASP A 16 -6.53 13.25 6.55
N GLN A 17 -7.46 13.90 5.85
CA GLN A 17 -7.66 13.66 4.42
C GLN A 17 -6.45 14.05 3.57
N LYS A 18 -5.72 15.11 3.94
CA LYS A 18 -4.53 15.58 3.21
C LYS A 18 -3.39 14.59 3.38
N ASP A 19 -3.21 14.05 4.59
CA ASP A 19 -2.22 13.01 4.90
C ASP A 19 -2.46 11.79 3.99
N HIS A 20 -3.72 11.32 3.87
CA HIS A 20 -4.06 10.20 2.99
C HIS A 20 -3.77 10.47 1.51
N LEU A 21 -4.11 11.67 1.02
CA LEU A 21 -3.86 12.04 -0.38
C LEU A 21 -2.36 12.11 -0.67
N PHE A 22 -1.61 12.73 0.23
CA PHE A 22 -0.16 12.90 0.15
C PHE A 22 0.57 11.56 0.10
N TRP A 23 0.22 10.64 1.01
CA TRP A 23 0.83 9.30 1.01
C TRP A 23 0.43 8.47 -0.20
N HIS A 24 -0.82 8.58 -0.66
CA HIS A 24 -1.24 7.92 -1.90
C HIS A 24 -0.47 8.40 -3.12
N GLU A 25 -0.24 9.71 -3.26
CA GLU A 25 0.55 10.27 -4.36
C GLU A 25 2.01 9.79 -4.32
N ARG A 26 2.61 9.75 -3.12
CA ARG A 26 3.97 9.22 -2.92
C ARG A 26 4.08 7.75 -3.30
N ASP A 27 3.10 6.94 -2.94
CA ASP A 27 3.10 5.53 -3.28
C ASP A 27 3.00 5.29 -4.79
N TRP A 28 2.39 6.20 -5.56
CA TRP A 28 2.41 6.14 -7.02
C TRP A 28 3.80 6.39 -7.61
N PHE A 29 4.55 7.35 -7.06
CA PHE A 29 5.94 7.53 -7.47
C PHE A 29 6.79 6.30 -7.16
N ILE A 30 6.62 5.73 -5.97
CA ILE A 30 7.28 4.48 -5.57
C ILE A 30 6.90 3.34 -6.51
N MET A 31 5.62 3.23 -6.89
CA MET A 31 5.15 2.23 -7.85
C MET A 31 5.86 2.34 -9.20
N ILE A 32 5.98 3.56 -9.73
CA ILE A 32 6.62 3.80 -11.02
C ILE A 32 8.11 3.44 -10.96
N GLU A 33 8.83 3.90 -9.93
CA GLU A 33 10.26 3.58 -9.79
C GLU A 33 10.48 2.09 -9.55
N TRP A 34 9.64 1.45 -8.74
CA TRP A 34 9.72 0.01 -8.53
C TRP A 34 9.41 -0.78 -9.81
N ALA A 35 8.41 -0.38 -10.59
CA ALA A 35 8.08 -1.03 -11.86
C ALA A 35 9.26 -0.95 -12.85
N LYS A 36 10.01 0.16 -12.83
CA LYS A 36 11.20 0.31 -13.68
C LYS A 36 12.29 -0.72 -13.38
N MET A 37 12.35 -1.22 -12.14
CA MET A 37 13.31 -2.25 -11.73
C MET A 37 12.98 -3.65 -12.27
N LEU A 38 11.78 -3.86 -12.83
CA LEU A 38 11.38 -5.16 -13.37
C LEU A 38 11.79 -5.29 -14.84
N PRO A 39 12.66 -6.27 -15.20
CA PRO A 39 13.08 -6.47 -16.59
C PRO A 39 11.90 -6.70 -17.54
N VAL A 40 10.90 -7.47 -17.10
CA VAL A 40 9.68 -7.74 -17.90
C VAL A 40 8.95 -6.44 -18.21
N TYR A 41 8.78 -5.55 -17.23
CA TYR A 41 8.10 -4.28 -17.42
C TYR A 41 8.85 -3.37 -18.39
N GLN A 42 10.19 -3.33 -18.32
CA GLN A 42 11.02 -2.53 -19.23
C GLN A 42 10.85 -2.92 -20.70
N ASN A 43 10.62 -4.22 -20.97
CA ASN A 43 10.47 -4.76 -22.31
C ASN A 43 9.07 -4.56 -22.92
N LEU A 44 8.08 -4.10 -22.14
CA LEU A 44 6.73 -3.84 -22.64
C LEU A 44 6.63 -2.53 -23.44
N ASP A 45 5.65 -2.47 -24.33
CA ASP A 45 5.30 -1.24 -25.03
C ASP A 45 4.69 -0.21 -24.07
N LEU A 46 4.77 1.07 -24.44
CA LEU A 46 4.26 2.17 -23.61
C LEU A 46 2.79 2.00 -23.24
N LYS A 47 1.97 1.47 -24.16
CA LYS A 47 0.54 1.23 -23.92
C LYS A 47 0.35 0.26 -22.75
N ASP A 48 1.04 -0.87 -22.77
CA ASP A 48 0.90 -1.91 -21.75
C ASP A 48 1.52 -1.47 -20.41
N LYS A 49 2.65 -0.77 -20.46
CA LYS A 49 3.26 -0.11 -19.29
C LYS A 49 2.26 0.79 -18.57
N LEU A 50 1.53 1.61 -19.31
CA LEU A 50 0.52 2.52 -18.74
C LEU A 50 -0.72 1.76 -18.26
N SER A 51 -1.14 0.70 -18.96
CA SER A 51 -2.26 -0.15 -18.54
C SER A 51 -1.98 -0.81 -17.19
N LEU A 52 -0.79 -1.38 -17.00
CA LEU A 52 -0.38 -1.99 -15.72
C LEU A 52 -0.36 -0.95 -14.59
N LEU A 53 0.26 0.21 -14.80
CA LEU A 53 0.29 1.29 -13.80
C LEU A 53 -1.12 1.74 -13.40
N ARG A 54 -2.04 1.89 -14.37
CA ARG A 54 -3.44 2.28 -14.11
C ARG A 54 -4.20 1.21 -13.34
N HIS A 55 -4.05 -0.05 -13.75
CA HIS A 55 -4.71 -1.18 -13.08
C HIS A 55 -4.24 -1.32 -11.62
N SER A 56 -2.95 -1.10 -11.36
CA SER A 56 -2.35 -1.24 -10.03
C SER A 56 -2.40 0.02 -9.17
N ALA A 57 -2.90 1.16 -9.68
CA ALA A 57 -2.83 2.46 -8.99
C ALA A 57 -3.49 2.47 -7.60
N ILE A 58 -4.48 1.62 -7.35
CA ILE A 58 -5.17 1.55 -6.05
C ILE A 58 -4.59 0.42 -5.18
N THR A 59 -4.31 -0.73 -5.78
CA THR A 59 -3.89 -1.95 -5.07
C THR A 59 -2.45 -1.86 -4.60
N PHE A 60 -1.55 -1.27 -5.40
CA PHE A 60 -0.14 -1.16 -5.06
C PHE A 60 0.10 -0.33 -3.79
N PRO A 61 -0.42 0.91 -3.65
CA PRO A 61 -0.30 1.65 -2.39
C PRO A 61 -0.83 0.88 -1.19
N SER A 62 -1.99 0.23 -1.36
CA SER A 62 -2.64 -0.52 -0.27
C SER A 62 -1.77 -1.67 0.22
N LEU A 63 -1.15 -2.42 -0.70
CA LEU A 63 -0.23 -3.51 -0.36
C LEU A 63 1.03 -3.01 0.35
N VAL A 64 1.64 -1.94 -0.16
CA VAL A 64 2.87 -1.35 0.41
C VAL A 64 2.60 -0.82 1.81
N GLN A 65 1.52 -0.06 2.00
CA GLN A 65 1.13 0.48 3.31
C GLN A 65 0.85 -0.62 4.33
N CYS A 66 0.15 -1.69 3.96
CA CYS A 66 -0.14 -2.80 4.87
C CYS A 66 1.09 -3.67 5.20
N PHE A 67 2.07 -3.75 4.31
CA PHE A 67 3.28 -4.56 4.55
C PHE A 67 4.34 -3.83 5.37
N TYR A 68 4.60 -2.55 5.05
CA TYR A 68 5.65 -1.78 5.73
C TYR A 68 5.20 -1.08 7.00
N THR A 69 3.91 -1.14 7.34
CA THR A 69 3.43 -0.57 8.61
C THR A 69 4.08 -1.30 9.79
N PRO A 70 4.59 -0.56 10.79
CA PRO A 70 5.04 -1.15 12.04
C PRO A 70 3.90 -1.89 12.76
N ASP A 71 4.29 -2.84 13.61
CA ASP A 71 3.36 -3.51 14.51
C ASP A 71 3.15 -2.66 15.77
N VAL A 72 2.15 -1.78 15.71
CA VAL A 72 1.72 -0.91 16.83
C VAL A 72 0.35 -1.33 17.39
N GLY A 73 -0.18 -2.46 16.93
CA GLY A 73 -1.52 -2.95 17.29
C GLY A 73 -2.24 -3.60 16.11
N PRO A 74 -3.25 -4.46 16.37
CA PRO A 74 -3.84 -5.35 15.37
C PRO A 74 -4.55 -4.60 14.23
N ASP A 75 -5.14 -3.43 14.50
CA ASP A 75 -6.00 -2.68 13.59
C ASP A 75 -5.46 -1.29 13.27
N THR A 76 -4.16 -1.17 13.05
CA THR A 76 -3.53 0.14 12.80
C THR A 76 -2.51 0.07 11.68
N ILE A 77 -2.68 0.98 10.73
CA ILE A 77 -1.72 1.24 9.66
C ILE A 77 -1.10 2.61 9.93
N VAL A 78 0.23 2.64 9.97
CA VAL A 78 1.03 3.83 10.21
C VAL A 78 1.80 4.15 8.93
N PHE A 79 1.65 5.38 8.47
CA PHE A 79 2.41 5.95 7.37
C PHE A 79 3.85 6.27 7.81
N PRO A 80 4.80 6.43 6.87
CA PRO A 80 6.20 6.65 7.21
C PRO A 80 6.49 7.93 8.02
N ASP A 81 5.62 8.93 8.03
CA ASP A 81 5.73 10.12 8.90
C ASP A 81 5.17 9.91 10.32
N GLY A 82 4.68 8.71 10.64
CA GLY A 82 4.05 8.42 11.93
C GLY A 82 2.58 8.84 12.02
N THR A 83 1.97 9.31 10.93
CA THR A 83 0.52 9.47 10.89
C THR A 83 -0.16 8.10 10.75
N PHE A 84 -1.32 7.88 11.37
CA PHE A 84 -1.97 6.56 11.38
C PHE A 84 -3.46 6.62 11.14
N PHE A 85 -4.02 5.50 10.70
CA PHE A 85 -5.45 5.26 10.72
C PHE A 85 -5.78 3.87 11.26
N ASP A 86 -6.97 3.77 11.83
CA ASP A 86 -7.45 2.63 12.59
C ASP A 86 -8.93 2.30 12.26
N ARG A 87 -9.49 1.30 12.97
CA ARG A 87 -10.89 0.89 12.83
C ARG A 87 -11.90 1.91 13.40
N THR A 88 -11.44 2.97 14.05
CA THR A 88 -12.34 3.95 14.69
C THR A 88 -13.10 4.76 13.64
N MET A 89 -14.44 4.78 13.71
CA MET A 89 -15.25 5.61 12.83
C MET A 89 -14.98 7.11 13.07
N ASN A 90 -14.84 7.85 11.98
CA ASN A 90 -14.77 9.31 11.94
C ASN A 90 -16.07 9.86 11.34
N SER A 91 -16.79 10.70 12.08
CA SER A 91 -17.97 11.41 11.57
C SER A 91 -17.65 12.29 10.36
N ASP A 92 -16.42 12.78 10.28
CA ASP A 92 -16.01 13.79 9.30
C ASP A 92 -15.61 13.20 7.94
N LYS A 93 -15.50 11.86 7.82
CA LYS A 93 -15.07 11.17 6.60
C LYS A 93 -16.24 10.42 5.96
N SER A 94 -16.28 10.43 4.62
CA SER A 94 -17.33 9.72 3.88
C SER A 94 -17.33 8.22 4.20
N LEU A 95 -18.52 7.62 4.26
CA LEU A 95 -18.68 6.20 4.57
C LEU A 95 -17.91 5.30 3.59
N GLY A 96 -17.86 5.68 2.31
CA GLY A 96 -17.10 4.95 1.29
C GLY A 96 -15.60 4.93 1.56
N PHE A 97 -15.03 6.07 1.98
CA PHE A 97 -13.62 6.16 2.34
C PHE A 97 -13.29 5.27 3.55
N GLN A 98 -14.15 5.30 4.57
CA GLN A 98 -13.96 4.49 5.78
C GLN A 98 -14.08 2.99 5.49
N ARG A 99 -15.04 2.60 4.64
CA ARG A 99 -15.20 1.20 4.21
C ARG A 99 -13.97 0.67 3.47
N LYS A 100 -13.30 1.51 2.66
CA LYS A 100 -12.03 1.15 2.02
C LYS A 100 -10.96 0.85 3.09
N ASN A 101 -10.80 1.74 4.07
CA ASN A 101 -9.78 1.56 5.12
C ASN A 101 -10.04 0.30 5.95
N PHE A 102 -11.29 0.03 6.33
CA PHE A 102 -11.64 -1.19 7.06
C PHE A 102 -11.34 -2.46 6.24
N LYS A 103 -11.66 -2.45 4.93
CA LYS A 103 -11.28 -3.54 4.04
C LYS A 103 -9.77 -3.74 3.94
N MET A 104 -8.97 -2.68 4.02
CA MET A 104 -7.50 -2.81 4.05
C MET A 104 -7.02 -3.47 5.35
N LEU A 105 -7.63 -3.13 6.48
CA LEU A 105 -7.32 -3.77 7.77
C LEU A 105 -7.68 -5.26 7.73
N ASP A 106 -8.91 -5.59 7.36
CA ASP A 106 -9.44 -6.96 7.41
C ASP A 106 -8.85 -7.87 6.31
N ASN A 107 -8.72 -7.38 5.07
CA ASN A 107 -8.36 -8.23 3.93
C ASN A 107 -6.87 -8.20 3.57
N LEU A 108 -6.10 -7.22 4.06
CA LEU A 108 -4.67 -7.11 3.77
C LEU A 108 -3.83 -7.18 5.03
N LEU A 109 -4.04 -6.27 5.99
CA LEU A 109 -3.19 -6.17 7.17
C LEU A 109 -3.24 -7.44 8.03
N GLU A 110 -4.44 -7.89 8.40
CA GLU A 110 -4.60 -9.10 9.22
C GLU A 110 -3.99 -10.34 8.53
N PRO A 111 -4.28 -10.65 7.25
CA PRO A 111 -3.67 -11.79 6.55
C PRO A 111 -2.15 -11.70 6.44
N ILE A 112 -1.59 -10.53 6.10
CA ILE A 112 -0.13 -10.33 5.99
C ILE A 112 0.55 -10.66 7.33
N ARG A 113 -0.02 -10.18 8.45
CA ARG A 113 0.52 -10.45 9.80
C ARG A 113 0.32 -11.89 10.23
N ARG A 114 -0.86 -12.48 9.95
CA ARG A 114 -1.18 -13.86 10.33
C ARG A 114 -0.28 -14.87 9.63
N ILE A 115 -0.02 -14.66 8.33
CA ILE A 115 0.83 -15.54 7.52
C ILE A 115 2.32 -15.27 7.79
N LYS A 116 2.65 -14.11 8.37
CA LYS A 116 4.03 -13.63 8.61
C LYS A 116 4.84 -13.60 7.31
N ILE A 117 4.24 -12.96 6.30
CA ILE A 117 4.84 -12.82 4.97
C ILE A 117 6.22 -12.17 5.12
N ASP A 118 7.25 -12.81 4.55
CA ASP A 118 8.60 -12.26 4.52
C ASP A 118 8.80 -11.25 3.38
N GLN A 119 9.96 -10.60 3.33
CA GLN A 119 10.24 -9.60 2.29
C GLN A 119 10.32 -10.20 0.86
N ASN A 120 10.77 -11.44 0.73
CA ASN A 120 10.91 -12.11 -0.56
C ASN A 120 9.54 -12.56 -1.08
N GLU A 121 8.72 -13.13 -0.21
CA GLU A 121 7.33 -13.52 -0.47
C GLU A 121 6.50 -12.29 -0.84
N PHE A 122 6.64 -11.19 -0.10
CA PHE A 122 5.97 -9.94 -0.44
C PHE A 122 6.44 -9.37 -1.79
N ALA A 123 7.75 -9.41 -2.08
CA ALA A 123 8.28 -8.96 -3.36
C ALA A 123 7.69 -9.77 -4.53
N GLY A 124 7.59 -11.09 -4.38
CA GLY A 124 6.97 -11.99 -5.35
C GLY A 124 5.46 -11.71 -5.51
N ALA A 125 4.72 -11.66 -4.41
CA ALA A 125 3.29 -11.37 -4.43
C ALA A 125 2.99 -10.03 -5.10
N ARG A 126 3.75 -8.98 -4.74
CA ARG A 126 3.62 -7.65 -5.35
C ARG A 126 3.90 -7.67 -6.86
N ALA A 127 4.90 -8.42 -7.31
CA ALA A 127 5.17 -8.61 -8.74
C ALA A 127 4.00 -9.28 -9.46
N VAL A 128 3.43 -10.35 -8.89
CA VAL A 128 2.27 -11.06 -9.44
C VAL A 128 1.03 -10.14 -9.52
N PHE A 129 0.75 -9.37 -8.46
CA PHE A 129 -0.36 -8.41 -8.47
C PHE A 129 -0.18 -7.28 -9.49
N PHE A 130 1.06 -6.83 -9.70
CA PHE A 130 1.37 -5.75 -10.63
C PHE A 130 1.34 -6.20 -12.09
N LEU A 131 1.97 -7.34 -12.41
CA LEU A 131 2.04 -7.90 -13.76
C LEU A 131 0.76 -8.67 -14.12
N ASN A 132 -0.39 -8.14 -13.75
CA ASN A 132 -1.67 -8.72 -14.10
C ASN A 132 -2.14 -8.15 -15.45
N PRO A 133 -2.35 -8.98 -16.49
CA PRO A 133 -2.74 -8.52 -17.82
C PRO A 133 -4.14 -7.88 -17.86
N GLY A 134 -4.92 -7.92 -16.77
CA GLY A 134 -6.12 -7.10 -16.64
C GLY A 134 -7.24 -7.43 -17.63
N ASN A 135 -7.25 -8.64 -18.20
CA ASN A 135 -8.36 -9.12 -19.02
C ASN A 135 -9.55 -9.46 -18.12
N PHE A 136 -10.32 -8.44 -17.77
CA PHE A 136 -11.70 -8.61 -17.36
C PHE A 136 -12.56 -7.89 -18.40
N GLU A 137 -12.83 -8.59 -19.50
CA GLU A 137 -14.05 -8.36 -20.27
C GLU A 137 -15.23 -8.62 -19.31
N TYR A 138 -15.92 -7.56 -18.92
CA TYR A 138 -17.26 -7.61 -18.31
C TYR A 138 -18.18 -6.74 -19.15
#